data_AF-A0A8T5Y3H5-F1
#
_entry.id   AF-A0A8T5Y3H5-F1
#
_cell.length_a   1.000
_cell.length_b   1.000
_cell.length_c   1.000
_cell.angle_alpha   90.00
_cell.angle_beta   90.00
_cell.angle_gamma   90.00
#
_symmetry.space_group_name_H-M   'P 1'
#
loop_
_entity.id
_entity.type
_entity.pdbx_description
1 polymer ?
#
loop_
_entity_poly.entity_id
_entity_poly.type
_entity_poly.pdbx_seq_one_letter_code
_entity_poly.pdbx_strand_id
1 'polypeptide(L)'
;MSEMVNLYIQDVMAHLMVDDEMKRRIEKDLQAHIAELSEHDSIERVLERMGAPEDVAREFMDSIYEDKSEAIELVKERMRIEAAVQGYEFKSKSMLFGLPIIHVKHSGQVRRAAVAKGIIAIGDISIGVISIGGIALGGISIGGVSLGILALGGLALGGLALGGLAVGLAALGGVAIGQVAKGGVAIGHLAVGARAIGEHTLETDSDVITQETVTELYKAAFPQMQDWAIKLFTWFFRQ
;
A
#
# COMPACT_ATOMS: atom_id res chain seq x y z
N MET A 1 2.49 -13.36 -59.43
CA MET A 1 3.61 -13.08 -58.52
C MET A 1 4.88 -13.54 -59.20
N SER A 2 5.89 -12.68 -59.33
CA SER A 2 7.07 -13.00 -60.15
C SER A 2 7.98 -14.01 -59.43
N GLU A 3 8.68 -14.84 -60.20
CA GLU A 3 9.65 -15.82 -59.71
C GLU A 3 10.76 -15.16 -58.85
N MET A 4 11.12 -13.91 -59.17
CA MET A 4 12.04 -13.10 -58.39
C MET A 4 11.58 -12.84 -56.96
N VAL A 5 10.28 -12.58 -56.74
CA VAL A 5 9.77 -12.35 -55.38
C VAL A 5 9.89 -13.62 -54.53
N ASN A 6 9.57 -14.78 -55.10
CA ASN A 6 9.65 -16.05 -54.36
C ASN A 6 11.10 -16.39 -53.99
N LEU A 7 12.05 -16.19 -54.91
CA LEU A 7 13.48 -16.40 -54.63
C LEU A 7 13.99 -15.46 -53.54
N TYR A 8 13.62 -14.17 -53.62
CA TYR A 8 14.01 -13.18 -52.62
C TYR A 8 13.48 -13.53 -51.22
N ILE A 9 12.19 -13.87 -51.12
CA ILE A 9 11.57 -14.24 -49.85
C ILE A 9 12.21 -15.52 -49.30
N GLN A 10 12.45 -16.54 -50.13
CA GLN A 10 13.13 -17.76 -49.69
C GLN A 10 14.51 -17.47 -49.11
N ASP A 11 15.29 -16.57 -49.74
CA ASP A 11 16.58 -16.15 -49.23
C ASP A 11 16.46 -15.42 -47.88
N VAL A 12 15.49 -14.51 -47.71
CA VAL A 12 15.21 -13.87 -46.40
C VAL A 12 14.90 -14.94 -45.35
N MET A 13 13.99 -15.88 -45.66
CA MET A 13 13.55 -16.92 -44.73
C MET A 13 14.66 -17.90 -44.34
N ALA A 14 15.64 -18.12 -45.22
CA ALA A 14 16.81 -18.95 -44.97
C ALA A 14 17.74 -18.35 -43.90
N HIS A 15 17.79 -17.03 -43.80
CA HIS A 15 18.62 -16.30 -42.84
C HIS A 15 17.94 -16.08 -41.48
N LEU A 16 16.62 -16.32 -41.37
CA LEU A 16 15.89 -16.20 -40.12
C LEU A 16 16.08 -17.43 -39.21
N MET A 17 16.57 -17.19 -37.99
CA MET A 17 16.68 -18.19 -36.92
C MET A 17 15.46 -18.17 -35.98
N VAL A 18 14.27 -18.45 -36.52
CA VAL A 18 12.99 -18.47 -35.78
C VAL A 18 12.23 -19.77 -36.05
N ASP A 19 11.24 -20.09 -35.22
CA ASP A 19 10.41 -21.29 -35.36
C ASP A 19 9.52 -21.26 -36.61
N ASP A 20 9.04 -22.43 -37.03
CA ASP A 20 8.26 -22.60 -38.27
C ASP A 20 6.92 -21.85 -38.28
N GLU A 21 6.33 -21.56 -37.11
CA GLU A 21 5.11 -20.75 -37.02
C GLU A 21 5.43 -19.28 -37.28
N MET A 22 6.47 -18.76 -36.64
CA MET A 22 6.96 -17.41 -36.88
C MET A 22 7.40 -17.22 -38.33
N LYS A 23 8.10 -18.21 -38.90
CA LYS A 23 8.52 -18.17 -40.30
C LYS A 23 7.33 -18.01 -41.25
N ARG A 24 6.27 -18.81 -41.07
CA ARG A 24 5.06 -18.72 -41.90
C ARG A 24 4.35 -17.36 -41.78
N ARG A 25 4.37 -16.74 -40.59
CA ARG A 25 3.81 -15.40 -40.38
C ARG A 25 4.62 -14.34 -41.12
N ILE A 26 5.95 -14.35 -40.93
CA ILE A 26 6.87 -13.40 -41.56
C ILE A 26 6.81 -13.53 -43.09
N GLU A 27 6.80 -14.75 -43.61
CA GLU A 27 6.69 -15.01 -45.05
C GLU A 27 5.40 -14.41 -45.62
N LYS A 28 4.26 -14.62 -44.95
CA LYS A 28 2.97 -14.09 -45.37
C LYS A 28 2.94 -12.56 -45.34
N ASP A 29 3.49 -11.95 -44.30
CA ASP A 29 3.55 -10.50 -44.14
C ASP A 29 4.46 -9.88 -45.21
N LEU A 30 5.60 -10.51 -45.50
CA LEU A 30 6.54 -10.07 -46.53
C LEU A 30 5.93 -10.17 -47.93
N GLN A 31 5.21 -11.26 -48.22
CA GLN A 31 4.46 -11.44 -49.47
C GLN A 31 3.38 -10.35 -49.63
N ALA A 32 2.62 -10.07 -48.56
CA ALA A 32 1.59 -9.04 -48.58
C ALA A 32 2.19 -7.65 -48.81
N HIS A 33 3.28 -7.32 -48.11
CA HIS A 33 3.94 -6.03 -48.21
C HIS A 33 4.55 -5.78 -49.60
N ILE A 34 5.22 -6.79 -50.17
CA ILE A 34 5.77 -6.69 -51.53
C ILE A 34 4.66 -6.57 -52.57
N ALA A 35 3.55 -7.32 -52.39
CA ALA A 35 2.40 -7.23 -53.29
C ALA A 35 1.78 -5.83 -53.30
N GLU A 36 1.61 -5.22 -52.12
CA GLU A 36 1.11 -3.85 -51.95
C GLU A 36 2.04 -2.82 -52.62
N LEU A 37 3.34 -2.88 -52.35
CA LEU A 37 4.32 -1.97 -52.95
C LEU A 37 4.42 -2.11 -54.48
N SER A 38 4.15 -3.30 -55.00
CA SER A 38 4.18 -3.59 -56.44
C SER A 38 2.93 -3.11 -57.20
N GLU A 39 1.90 -2.58 -56.51
CA GLU A 39 0.75 -1.96 -57.18
C GLU A 39 1.10 -0.62 -57.84
N HIS A 40 2.16 0.03 -57.36
CA HIS A 40 2.53 1.39 -57.75
C HIS A 40 3.96 1.51 -58.32
N ASP A 41 4.78 0.46 -58.20
CA ASP A 41 6.17 0.45 -58.66
C ASP A 41 6.53 -0.90 -59.30
N SER A 42 7.63 -0.94 -60.07
CA SER A 42 8.12 -2.22 -60.59
C SER A 42 8.72 -3.07 -59.47
N ILE A 43 8.54 -4.39 -59.55
CA ILE A 43 9.04 -5.35 -58.55
C ILE A 43 10.55 -5.18 -58.31
N GLU A 44 11.33 -4.92 -59.35
CA GLU A 44 12.79 -4.69 -59.23
C GLU A 44 13.11 -3.49 -58.34
N ARG A 45 12.39 -2.38 -58.50
CA ARG A 45 12.57 -1.17 -57.66
C ARG A 45 12.14 -1.40 -56.22
N VAL A 46 11.08 -2.18 -56.02
CA VAL A 46 10.62 -2.57 -54.68
C VAL A 46 11.72 -3.37 -53.98
N LEU A 47 12.28 -4.38 -54.64
CA LEU A 47 13.34 -5.21 -54.07
C LEU A 47 14.65 -4.43 -53.87
N GLU A 48 15.03 -3.54 -54.80
CA GLU A 48 16.19 -2.65 -54.62
C GLU A 48 16.04 -1.73 -53.40
N ARG A 49 14.83 -1.22 -53.14
CA ARG A 49 14.53 -0.39 -51.97
C ARG A 49 14.55 -1.16 -50.66
N MET A 50 14.15 -2.43 -50.69
CA MET A 50 14.21 -3.32 -49.52
C MET A 50 15.63 -3.76 -49.19
N GLY A 51 16.54 -3.79 -50.17
CA GLY A 51 17.94 -4.13 -49.98
C GLY A 51 18.21 -5.64 -50.04
N ALA A 52 19.38 -6.05 -49.55
CA ALA A 52 19.78 -7.46 -49.60
C ALA A 52 18.91 -8.31 -48.66
N PRO A 53 18.59 -9.57 -49.03
CA PRO A 53 17.80 -10.47 -48.18
C PRO A 53 18.35 -10.64 -46.75
N GLU A 54 19.68 -10.59 -46.61
CA GLU A 54 20.39 -10.69 -45.33
C GLU A 54 20.11 -9.49 -44.41
N ASP A 55 20.05 -8.29 -44.97
CA ASP A 55 19.81 -7.06 -44.21
C ASP A 55 18.35 -7.00 -43.74
N VAL A 56 17.41 -7.39 -44.61
CA VAL A 56 15.99 -7.54 -44.25
C VAL A 56 15.83 -8.58 -43.14
N ALA A 57 16.47 -9.75 -43.27
CA ALA A 57 16.43 -10.77 -42.22
C ALA A 57 17.02 -10.27 -40.90
N ARG A 58 18.09 -9.46 -40.94
CA ARG A 58 18.70 -8.85 -39.75
C ARG A 58 17.73 -7.89 -39.06
N GLU A 59 17.07 -7.01 -39.82
CA GLU A 59 16.09 -6.06 -39.28
C GLU A 59 14.90 -6.78 -38.61
N PHE A 60 14.41 -7.86 -39.22
CA PHE A 60 13.41 -8.72 -38.59
C PHE A 60 13.92 -9.40 -37.31
N MET A 61 15.17 -9.89 -37.30
CA MET A 61 15.73 -10.48 -36.09
C MET A 61 15.90 -9.43 -34.99
N ASP A 62 16.44 -8.25 -35.29
CA ASP A 62 16.66 -7.18 -34.31
C ASP A 62 15.34 -6.75 -33.67
N SER A 63 14.28 -6.52 -34.46
CA SER A 63 12.96 -6.19 -33.93
C SER A 63 12.36 -7.31 -33.06
N ILE A 64 12.51 -8.58 -33.46
CA ILE A 64 12.01 -9.73 -32.67
C ILE A 64 12.79 -9.90 -31.36
N TYR A 65 14.11 -9.73 -31.39
CA TYR A 65 14.96 -9.87 -30.21
C TYR A 65 14.81 -8.68 -29.26
N GLU A 66 14.59 -7.47 -29.75
CA GLU A 66 14.32 -6.28 -28.94
C GLU A 66 12.98 -6.44 -28.19
N ASP A 67 11.90 -6.82 -28.88
CA ASP A 67 10.58 -7.05 -28.28
C ASP A 67 10.61 -8.21 -27.25
N LYS A 68 11.30 -9.31 -27.56
CA LYS A 68 11.52 -10.39 -26.58
C LYS A 68 12.35 -9.93 -25.39
N SER A 69 13.36 -9.09 -25.60
CA SER A 69 14.24 -8.59 -24.53
C SER A 69 13.47 -7.69 -23.57
N GLU A 70 12.66 -6.76 -24.08
CA GLU A 70 11.78 -5.92 -23.26
C GLU A 70 10.76 -6.76 -22.48
N ALA A 71 10.11 -7.73 -23.13
CA ALA A 71 9.18 -8.63 -22.46
C ALA A 71 9.85 -9.44 -21.34
N ILE A 72 11.06 -9.94 -21.57
CA ILE A 72 11.85 -10.67 -20.57
C ILE A 72 12.26 -9.75 -19.42
N GLU A 73 12.64 -8.50 -19.70
CA GLU A 73 13.02 -7.51 -18.69
C GLU A 73 11.82 -7.14 -17.80
N LEU A 74 10.65 -6.87 -18.40
CA LEU A 74 9.41 -6.64 -17.68
C LEU A 74 9.00 -7.83 -16.80
N VAL A 75 9.16 -9.06 -17.29
CA VAL A 75 8.89 -10.27 -16.52
C VAL A 75 9.89 -10.44 -15.37
N LYS A 76 11.18 -10.19 -15.59
CA LYS A 76 12.21 -10.21 -14.54
C LYS A 76 11.95 -9.15 -13.47
N GLU A 77 11.55 -7.95 -13.86
CA GLU A 77 11.21 -6.86 -12.95
C GLU A 77 9.99 -7.24 -12.08
N ARG A 78 8.95 -7.82 -12.69
CA ARG A 78 7.79 -8.37 -11.95
C ARG A 78 8.20 -9.47 -10.97
N MET A 79 9.04 -10.41 -11.39
CA MET A 79 9.51 -11.49 -10.51
C MET A 79 10.36 -10.96 -9.35
N ARG A 80 11.18 -9.93 -9.55
CA ARG A 80 11.94 -9.26 -8.47
C ARG A 80 11.01 -8.62 -7.45
N ILE A 81 9.95 -7.95 -7.90
CA ILE A 81 8.94 -7.35 -7.01
C ILE A 81 8.23 -8.45 -6.22
N GLU A 82 7.82 -9.55 -6.86
CA GLU A 82 7.17 -10.68 -6.17
C GLU A 82 8.09 -11.39 -5.16
N ALA A 83 9.39 -11.48 -5.44
CA ALA A 83 10.38 -12.06 -4.54
C ALA A 83 10.69 -11.14 -3.34
N ALA A 84 10.78 -9.82 -3.56
CA ALA A 84 10.92 -8.83 -2.48
C ALA A 84 9.70 -8.79 -1.54
N VAL A 85 8.59 -9.36 -2.00
CA VAL A 85 7.30 -9.50 -1.32
C VAL A 85 7.21 -10.82 -0.51
N GLN A 86 8.30 -11.60 -0.38
CA GLN A 86 8.31 -12.75 0.53
C GLN A 86 8.16 -12.30 1.99
N GLY A 87 7.09 -12.79 2.64
CA GLY A 87 6.80 -12.49 4.03
C GLY A 87 7.90 -12.95 5.00
N TYR A 88 8.04 -12.21 6.10
CA TYR A 88 8.99 -12.46 7.18
C TYR A 88 8.24 -12.93 8.43
N GLU A 89 8.75 -13.96 9.10
CA GLU A 89 8.23 -14.43 10.39
C GLU A 89 9.38 -14.70 11.37
N PHE A 90 9.31 -14.06 12.54
CA PHE A 90 10.22 -14.25 13.65
C PHE A 90 9.43 -14.48 14.93
N LYS A 91 9.81 -15.52 15.68
CA LYS A 91 9.27 -15.85 17.01
C LYS A 91 10.41 -16.02 17.99
N SER A 92 10.30 -15.39 19.16
CA SER A 92 11.25 -15.61 20.24
C SER A 92 11.17 -17.04 20.76
N LYS A 93 12.32 -17.60 21.17
CA LYS A 93 12.39 -18.92 21.83
C LYS A 93 11.72 -18.91 23.21
N SER A 94 11.82 -17.79 23.91
CA SER A 94 11.18 -17.59 25.21
C SER A 94 9.67 -17.43 25.06
N MET A 95 8.92 -18.12 25.92
CA MET A 95 7.46 -18.09 25.95
C MET A 95 6.97 -17.64 27.33
N LEU A 96 5.87 -16.90 27.36
CA LEU A 96 5.15 -16.48 28.56
C LEU A 96 3.67 -16.80 28.36
N PHE A 97 3.05 -17.54 29.28
CA PHE A 97 1.65 -18.03 29.16
C PHE A 97 1.34 -18.79 27.85
N GLY A 98 2.33 -19.52 27.30
CA GLY A 98 2.18 -20.24 26.03
C GLY A 98 2.22 -19.35 24.77
N LEU A 99 2.50 -18.05 24.93
CA LEU A 99 2.72 -17.10 23.83
C LEU A 99 4.20 -16.74 23.72
N PRO A 100 4.75 -16.54 22.51
CA PRO A 100 6.10 -16.01 22.36
C PRO A 100 6.18 -14.60 22.97
N ILE A 101 7.29 -14.28 23.64
CA ILE A 101 7.52 -12.93 24.16
C ILE A 101 7.52 -11.93 23.00
N ILE A 102 8.19 -12.25 21.89
CA ILE A 102 8.25 -11.41 20.70
C ILE A 102 7.80 -12.23 19.49
N HIS A 103 6.84 -11.70 18.74
CA HIS A 103 6.42 -12.26 17.46
C HIS A 103 6.34 -11.14 16.43
N VAL A 104 7.20 -11.22 15.42
CA VAL A 104 7.19 -10.32 14.26
C VAL A 104 6.71 -11.12 13.06
N LYS A 105 5.66 -10.66 12.37
CA LYS A 105 5.15 -11.34 11.19
C LYS A 105 4.61 -10.35 10.17
N HIS A 106 5.20 -10.35 8.98
CA HIS A 106 4.79 -9.49 7.87
C HIS A 106 4.60 -10.35 6.64
N SER A 107 3.49 -10.23 5.93
CA SER A 107 3.24 -11.12 4.80
C SER A 107 3.91 -10.69 3.50
N GLY A 108 4.38 -9.43 3.42
CA GLY A 108 4.82 -8.78 2.18
C GLY A 108 3.71 -8.57 1.14
N GLN A 109 2.56 -9.26 1.29
CA GLN A 109 1.45 -9.30 0.35
C GLN A 109 0.17 -8.73 0.97
N VAL A 110 -0.37 -7.68 0.36
CA VAL A 110 -1.65 -7.04 0.77
C VAL A 110 -2.81 -8.04 0.85
N ARG A 111 -2.82 -9.10 0.02
CA ARG A 111 -3.93 -10.08 -0.05
C ARG A 111 -3.90 -11.17 1.03
N ARG A 112 -2.81 -11.31 1.78
CA ARG A 112 -2.68 -12.31 2.86
C ARG A 112 -2.15 -11.62 4.11
N ALA A 113 -3.00 -10.91 4.84
CA ALA A 113 -2.55 -10.27 6.07
C ALA A 113 -1.94 -11.29 7.04
N ALA A 114 -0.70 -11.07 7.47
CA ALA A 114 -0.04 -11.91 8.46
C ALA A 114 -0.50 -11.55 9.88
N VAL A 115 -0.83 -12.58 10.67
CA VAL A 115 -1.21 -12.41 12.09
C VAL A 115 -0.04 -12.75 13.01
N ALA A 116 0.50 -11.72 13.68
CA ALA A 116 1.45 -11.85 14.77
C ALA A 116 0.71 -11.96 16.12
N LYS A 117 1.11 -12.92 16.96
CA LYS A 117 0.54 -13.17 18.30
C LYS A 117 1.66 -13.35 19.33
N GLY A 118 1.71 -12.53 20.36
CA GLY A 118 2.77 -12.58 21.38
C GLY A 118 2.54 -11.60 22.53
N ILE A 119 3.46 -11.50 23.47
CA ILE A 119 3.43 -10.40 24.46
C ILE A 119 3.71 -9.07 23.75
N ILE A 120 4.75 -9.06 22.91
CA ILE A 120 5.07 -8.00 21.96
C ILE A 120 4.83 -8.56 20.55
N ALA A 121 3.82 -8.02 19.86
CA ALA A 121 3.43 -8.46 18.52
C ALA A 121 3.64 -7.32 17.51
N ILE A 122 4.35 -7.60 16.42
CA ILE A 122 4.63 -6.65 15.34
C ILE A 122 4.22 -7.28 14.01
N GLY A 123 3.33 -6.65 13.23
CA GLY A 123 2.90 -7.23 11.96
C GLY A 123 1.73 -6.52 11.28
N ASP A 124 1.21 -7.10 10.19
CA ASP A 124 0.04 -6.53 9.50
C ASP A 124 -1.18 -6.52 10.43
N ILE A 125 -1.40 -7.66 11.09
CA ILE A 125 -2.34 -7.83 12.19
C ILE A 125 -1.55 -8.28 13.42
N SER A 126 -1.55 -7.50 14.49
CA SER A 126 -0.82 -7.80 15.73
C SER A 126 -1.76 -7.97 16.92
N ILE A 127 -1.55 -9.04 17.69
CA ILE A 127 -2.36 -9.38 18.88
C ILE A 127 -1.43 -9.66 20.05
N GLY A 128 -1.50 -8.84 21.10
CA GLY A 128 -0.60 -8.93 22.23
C GLY A 128 -0.85 -7.94 23.35
N VAL A 129 0.05 -7.88 24.33
CA VAL A 129 0.01 -6.82 25.35
C VAL A 129 0.46 -5.50 24.73
N ILE A 130 1.54 -5.57 23.95
CA ILE A 130 2.05 -4.47 23.12
C ILE A 130 1.92 -4.92 21.66
N SER A 131 1.12 -4.19 20.89
CA SER A 131 0.78 -4.53 19.50
C SER A 131 1.12 -3.37 18.57
N ILE A 132 1.93 -3.63 17.55
CA ILE A 132 2.33 -2.64 16.54
C ILE A 132 1.97 -3.19 15.16
N GLY A 133 1.15 -2.50 14.38
CA GLY A 133 0.74 -3.02 13.09
C GLY A 133 -0.24 -2.19 12.28
N GLY A 134 -0.70 -2.74 11.15
CA GLY A 134 -1.81 -2.14 10.40
C GLY A 134 -3.10 -2.21 11.23
N ILE A 135 -3.40 -3.39 11.76
CA ILE A 135 -4.45 -3.66 12.74
C ILE A 135 -3.80 -4.14 14.04
N ALA A 136 -3.88 -3.36 15.11
CA ALA A 136 -3.26 -3.64 16.40
C ALA A 136 -4.32 -3.89 17.47
N LEU A 137 -4.31 -5.08 18.08
CA LEU A 137 -5.21 -5.51 19.16
C LEU A 137 -4.40 -5.80 20.42
N GLY A 138 -4.65 -5.09 21.53
CA GLY A 138 -3.85 -5.30 22.73
C GLY A 138 -4.10 -4.37 23.90
N GLY A 139 -3.20 -4.39 24.88
CA GLY A 139 -3.22 -3.42 25.98
C GLY A 139 -2.75 -2.05 25.50
N ILE A 140 -1.59 -2.03 24.83
CA ILE A 140 -1.00 -0.88 24.15
C ILE A 140 -0.98 -1.21 22.65
N SER A 141 -1.73 -0.46 21.85
CA SER A 141 -1.93 -0.72 20.43
C SER A 141 -1.53 0.48 19.60
N ILE A 142 -0.61 0.29 18.65
CA ILE A 142 -0.09 1.33 17.76
C ILE A 142 -0.28 0.87 16.31
N GLY A 143 -1.05 1.61 15.52
CA GLY A 143 -1.38 1.17 14.17
C GLY A 143 -2.31 2.04 13.36
N GLY A 144 -2.70 1.56 12.18
CA GLY A 144 -3.74 2.21 11.38
C GLY A 144 -5.11 2.10 12.05
N VAL A 145 -5.45 0.89 12.46
CA VAL A 145 -6.61 0.56 13.30
C VAL A 145 -6.09 -0.02 14.62
N SER A 146 -6.40 0.63 15.73
CA SER A 146 -5.89 0.27 17.06
C SER A 146 -7.03 0.04 18.03
N LEU A 147 -7.03 -1.12 18.69
CA LEU A 147 -7.96 -1.49 19.75
C LEU A 147 -7.19 -1.83 21.03
N GLY A 148 -7.43 -1.11 22.12
CA GLY A 148 -6.77 -1.43 23.38
C GLY A 148 -7.08 -0.52 24.57
N ILE A 149 -6.38 -0.70 25.69
CA ILE A 149 -6.47 0.24 26.82
C ILE A 149 -5.86 1.57 26.42
N LEU A 150 -4.69 1.53 25.79
CA LEU A 150 -4.04 2.67 25.14
C LEU A 150 -4.02 2.39 23.63
N ALA A 151 -4.75 3.17 22.84
CA ALA A 151 -4.84 3.02 21.40
C ALA A 151 -4.30 4.27 20.69
N LEU A 152 -3.28 4.10 19.87
CA LEU A 152 -2.67 5.13 19.02
C LEU A 152 -2.88 4.75 17.56
N GLY A 153 -3.58 5.57 16.77
CA GLY A 153 -3.75 5.24 15.35
C GLY A 153 -4.60 6.17 14.50
N GLY A 154 -4.87 5.77 13.26
CA GLY A 154 -5.83 6.49 12.41
C GLY A 154 -7.26 6.34 12.95
N LEU A 155 -7.66 5.09 13.21
CA LEU A 155 -8.85 4.72 13.95
C LEU A 155 -8.41 4.12 15.30
N ALA A 156 -8.65 4.84 16.39
CA ALA A 156 -8.28 4.42 17.74
C ALA A 156 -9.53 4.13 18.58
N LEU A 157 -9.64 2.92 19.10
CA LEU A 157 -10.75 2.44 19.92
C LEU A 157 -10.20 1.94 21.26
N GLY A 158 -10.55 2.56 22.38
CA GLY A 158 -9.92 2.15 23.64
C GLY A 158 -10.31 2.88 24.91
N GLY A 159 -9.54 2.65 25.98
CA GLY A 159 -9.65 3.43 27.21
C GLY A 159 -9.18 4.87 26.96
N LEU A 160 -7.90 5.02 26.61
CA LEU A 160 -7.30 6.23 26.08
C LEU A 160 -7.06 6.03 24.58
N ALA A 161 -7.78 6.79 23.75
CA ALA A 161 -7.70 6.72 22.30
C ALA A 161 -7.11 8.02 21.75
N LEU A 162 -5.98 7.92 21.03
CA LEU A 162 -5.34 9.04 20.34
C LEU A 162 -5.31 8.75 18.84
N GLY A 163 -5.98 9.57 18.03
CA GLY A 163 -6.03 9.29 16.60
C GLY A 163 -6.79 10.28 15.73
N GLY A 164 -6.96 9.95 14.45
CA GLY A 164 -7.80 10.75 13.54
C GLY A 164 -9.27 10.66 13.95
N LEU A 165 -9.77 9.42 14.06
CA LEU A 165 -11.04 9.08 14.69
C LEU A 165 -10.74 8.32 15.98
N ALA A 166 -11.04 8.94 17.12
CA ALA A 166 -10.78 8.40 18.45
C ALA A 166 -12.11 8.13 19.18
N VAL A 167 -12.30 6.89 19.64
CA VAL A 167 -13.46 6.51 20.47
C VAL A 167 -12.96 5.84 21.74
N GLY A 168 -13.33 6.38 22.90
CA GLY A 168 -12.89 5.81 24.16
C GLY A 168 -13.42 6.48 25.41
N LEU A 169 -12.89 6.13 26.58
CA LEU A 169 -13.21 6.88 27.81
C LEU A 169 -12.60 8.27 27.72
N ALA A 170 -11.33 8.35 27.33
CA ALA A 170 -10.64 9.57 26.98
C ALA A 170 -10.21 9.52 25.51
N ALA A 171 -10.74 10.41 24.69
CA ALA A 171 -10.53 10.45 23.25
C ALA A 171 -9.89 11.78 22.84
N LEU A 172 -8.74 11.73 22.18
CA LEU A 172 -8.07 12.90 21.60
C LEU A 172 -7.88 12.67 20.09
N GLY A 173 -8.43 13.56 19.26
CA GLY A 173 -8.33 13.36 17.82
C GLY A 173 -8.94 14.43 16.94
N GLY A 174 -9.02 14.17 15.64
CA GLY A 174 -9.79 15.04 14.74
C GLY A 174 -11.28 14.97 15.04
N VAL A 175 -11.80 13.74 15.11
CA VAL A 175 -13.13 13.40 15.62
C VAL A 175 -12.94 12.56 16.88
N ALA A 176 -13.40 13.08 18.03
CA ALA A 176 -13.26 12.44 19.33
C ALA A 176 -14.62 12.14 19.94
N ILE A 177 -14.83 10.88 20.35
CA ILE A 177 -16.07 10.42 20.98
C ILE A 177 -15.73 9.72 22.29
N GLY A 178 -16.22 10.21 23.42
CA GLY A 178 -15.90 9.60 24.70
C GLY A 178 -16.52 10.24 25.93
N GLN A 179 -16.14 9.81 27.12
CA GLN A 179 -16.53 10.51 28.35
C GLN A 179 -15.81 11.86 28.43
N VAL A 180 -14.53 11.86 28.07
CA VAL A 180 -13.68 13.03 27.88
C VAL A 180 -13.24 13.05 26.42
N ALA A 181 -13.65 14.05 25.66
CA ALA A 181 -13.37 14.18 24.24
C ALA A 181 -12.69 15.53 23.93
N LYS A 182 -11.54 15.48 23.24
CA LYS A 182 -10.87 16.67 22.69
C LYS A 182 -10.64 16.49 21.19
N GLY A 183 -11.08 17.46 20.39
CA GLY A 183 -10.80 17.39 18.96
C GLY A 183 -11.35 18.55 18.14
N GLY A 184 -11.28 18.42 16.81
CA GLY A 184 -12.01 19.35 15.94
C GLY A 184 -13.51 19.21 16.15
N VAL A 185 -13.99 17.97 16.13
CA VAL A 185 -15.35 17.59 16.55
C VAL A 185 -15.26 16.70 17.78
N ALA A 186 -15.81 17.16 18.91
CA ALA A 186 -15.79 16.44 20.17
C ALA A 186 -17.22 16.10 20.63
N ILE A 187 -17.48 14.83 20.95
CA ILE A 187 -18.77 14.34 21.44
C ILE A 187 -18.55 13.58 22.74
N GLY A 188 -19.14 14.04 23.84
CA GLY A 188 -18.93 13.40 25.13
C GLY A 188 -19.61 14.07 26.30
N HIS A 189 -19.44 13.52 27.50
CA HIS A 189 -19.91 14.18 28.72
C HIS A 189 -19.11 15.48 28.96
N LEU A 190 -17.79 15.41 28.81
CA LEU A 190 -16.86 16.54 28.73
C LEU A 190 -16.30 16.63 27.30
N ALA A 191 -16.68 17.67 26.54
CA ALA A 191 -16.28 17.84 25.15
C ALA A 191 -15.59 19.20 24.92
N VAL A 192 -14.40 19.18 24.33
CA VAL A 192 -13.59 20.37 24.04
C VAL A 192 -13.17 20.36 22.57
N GLY A 193 -13.55 21.39 21.81
CA GLY A 193 -13.21 21.42 20.38
C GLY A 193 -13.72 22.62 19.61
N ALA A 194 -13.48 22.65 18.30
CA ALA A 194 -14.10 23.66 17.43
C ALA A 194 -15.63 23.47 17.36
N ARG A 195 -16.09 22.22 17.50
CA ARG A 195 -17.50 21.87 17.69
C ARG A 195 -17.61 20.85 18.81
N ALA A 196 -18.31 21.21 19.89
CA ALA A 196 -18.42 20.37 21.09
C ALA A 196 -19.89 20.00 21.36
N ILE A 197 -20.19 18.72 21.55
CA ILE A 197 -21.53 18.22 21.83
C ILE A 197 -21.47 17.41 23.12
N GLY A 198 -22.17 17.86 24.16
CA GLY A 198 -22.08 17.28 25.49
C GLY A 198 -22.86 18.02 26.56
N GLU A 199 -22.76 17.53 27.80
CA GLU A 199 -23.30 18.21 28.99
C GLU A 199 -22.38 19.35 29.44
N HIS A 200 -21.07 19.13 29.38
CA HIS A 200 -20.05 20.12 29.64
C HIS A 200 -19.20 20.33 28.37
N THR A 201 -19.46 21.43 27.66
CA THR A 201 -18.84 21.75 26.38
C THR A 201 -17.98 23.00 26.45
N LEU A 202 -16.83 22.98 25.78
CA LEU A 202 -15.99 24.15 25.51
C LEU A 202 -15.73 24.26 24.01
N GLU A 203 -16.26 25.32 23.41
CA GLU A 203 -16.04 25.63 22.00
C GLU A 203 -14.88 26.63 21.83
N THR A 204 -13.84 26.22 21.09
CA THR A 204 -12.56 26.96 20.98
C THR A 204 -12.69 28.28 20.20
N ASP A 205 -13.78 28.48 19.45
CA ASP A 205 -14.01 29.71 18.67
C ASP A 205 -14.47 30.90 19.55
N SER A 206 -14.88 30.63 20.80
CA SER A 206 -15.51 31.63 21.70
C SER A 206 -14.65 31.98 22.92
N ASP A 207 -13.83 31.04 23.40
CA ASP A 207 -13.16 31.13 24.70
C ASP A 207 -11.64 30.99 24.60
N VAL A 208 -10.91 31.89 25.27
CA VAL A 208 -9.48 31.70 25.56
C VAL A 208 -9.37 30.54 26.54
N ILE A 209 -8.96 29.36 26.05
CA ILE A 209 -8.82 28.16 26.87
C ILE A 209 -7.70 28.39 27.90
N THR A 210 -8.09 28.78 29.11
CA THR A 210 -7.18 29.02 30.23
C THR A 210 -7.19 27.80 31.16
N GLN A 211 -6.08 27.53 31.85
CA GLN A 211 -5.91 26.38 32.77
C GLN A 211 -7.02 26.28 33.83
N GLU A 212 -7.49 27.44 34.28
CA GLU A 212 -8.57 27.54 35.27
C GLU A 212 -9.89 27.02 34.71
N THR A 213 -10.27 27.46 33.50
CA THR A 213 -11.49 27.03 32.81
C THR A 213 -11.50 25.51 32.55
N VAL A 214 -10.37 24.94 32.13
CA VAL A 214 -10.23 23.49 31.93
C VAL A 214 -10.38 22.76 33.25
N THR A 215 -9.71 23.24 34.30
CA THR A 215 -9.74 22.60 35.62
C THR A 215 -11.14 22.68 36.26
N GLU A 216 -11.84 23.79 36.09
CA GLU A 216 -13.22 23.94 36.57
C GLU A 216 -14.19 23.05 35.79
N LEU A 217 -14.06 22.95 34.47
CA LEU A 217 -14.89 22.04 33.69
C LEU A 217 -14.67 20.57 34.06
N TYR A 218 -13.42 20.17 34.29
CA TYR A 218 -13.12 18.81 34.75
C TYR A 218 -13.72 18.52 36.13
N LYS A 219 -13.69 19.49 37.05
CA LYS A 219 -14.31 19.36 38.38
C LYS A 219 -15.84 19.35 38.31
N ALA A 220 -16.43 20.09 37.38
CA ALA A 220 -17.87 20.09 37.13
C ALA A 220 -18.35 18.76 36.53
N ALA A 221 -17.61 18.22 35.54
CA ALA A 221 -17.95 16.98 34.86
C ALA A 221 -17.64 15.72 35.69
N PHE A 222 -16.62 15.75 36.57
CA PHE A 222 -16.25 14.60 37.40
C PHE A 222 -16.06 14.99 38.87
N PRO A 223 -17.15 15.31 39.60
CA PRO A 223 -17.08 15.80 40.97
C PRO A 223 -16.53 14.78 41.99
N GLN A 224 -16.46 13.49 41.63
CA GLN A 224 -15.92 12.41 42.47
C GLN A 224 -14.50 11.96 42.08
N MET A 225 -13.86 12.56 41.07
CA MET A 225 -12.54 12.15 40.60
C MET A 225 -11.41 12.68 41.50
N GLN A 226 -10.42 11.83 41.81
CA GLN A 226 -9.27 12.21 42.65
C GLN A 226 -8.31 13.18 41.94
N ASP A 227 -7.75 14.14 42.67
CA ASP A 227 -6.91 15.24 42.15
C ASP A 227 -5.71 14.79 41.31
N TRP A 228 -5.12 13.63 41.59
CA TRP A 228 -3.98 13.11 40.82
C TRP A 228 -4.39 12.71 39.40
N ALA A 229 -5.62 12.18 39.22
CA ALA A 229 -6.16 11.82 37.93
C ALA A 229 -6.50 13.08 37.13
N ILE A 230 -7.08 14.09 37.79
CA ILE A 230 -7.32 15.40 37.18
C ILE A 230 -6.01 16.02 36.69
N LYS A 231 -4.95 16.01 37.50
CA LYS A 231 -3.62 16.50 37.10
C LYS A 231 -3.02 15.73 35.92
N LEU A 232 -3.20 14.42 35.87
CA LEU A 232 -2.73 13.57 34.78
C LEU A 232 -3.45 13.93 33.46
N PHE A 233 -4.77 14.12 33.53
CA PHE A 233 -5.57 14.51 32.36
C PHE A 233 -5.31 15.95 31.95
N THR A 234 -5.26 16.92 32.86
CA THR A 234 -4.98 18.33 32.52
C THR A 234 -3.56 18.52 31.97
N TRP A 235 -2.58 17.73 32.42
CA TRP A 235 -1.24 17.75 31.85
C TRP A 235 -1.23 17.38 30.35
N PHE A 236 -2.07 16.42 29.94
CA PHE A 236 -2.23 16.04 28.53
C PHE A 236 -2.84 17.15 27.66
N PHE A 237 -3.51 18.13 28.28
CA PHE A 237 -4.16 19.24 27.61
C PHE A 237 -3.34 20.54 27.65
N ARG A 238 -2.12 20.48 28.17
CA ARG A 238 -1.20 21.61 28.27
C ARG A 238 -0.61 21.97 26.89
N GLN A 239 -1.29 22.82 26.14
CA GLN A 239 -0.69 23.72 25.16
C GLN A 239 -1.27 25.11 25.33
#